data_AF-A0A093YY42-F1
#
_entry.id   AF-A0A093YY42-F1
#
_cell.length_a   1.000
_cell.length_b   1.000
_cell.length_c   1.000
_cell.angle_alpha   90.00
_cell.angle_beta   90.00
_cell.angle_gamma   90.00
#
_symmetry.space_group_name_H-M   'P 1'
#
loop_
_entity.id
_entity.type
_entity.pdbx_description
1 polymer ?
#
loop_
_entity_poly.entity_id
_entity_poly.type
_entity_poly.pdbx_seq_one_letter_code
_entity_poly.pdbx_strand_id
1 'polypeptide(L)'
;MEALLSLSFDNLSSYDASKIRKGMRQVEGLLAQICLSKHKPNKRHSLLVPADNPPPSPRKELSDLPEDPAFREFFKLQDGFEWNVALRLVNCLDRLLGKSNDGQNDLLILACLDLIQGILLLHPSSRSLFSRELYMNHLLDLLEPINCPAIQSATLLTLVVVLLDTPANT
;
A
#
# COMPACT_ATOMS: atom_id res chain seq x y z
N MET A 1 5.07 -0.94 15.11
CA MET A 1 4.80 -0.70 13.68
C MET A 1 5.01 0.76 13.27
N GLU A 2 4.60 1.71 14.10
CA GLU A 2 4.69 3.17 13.89
C GLU A 2 6.07 3.65 13.42
N ALA A 3 7.18 3.20 14.02
CA ALA A 3 8.52 3.62 13.61
C ALA A 3 8.84 3.27 12.13
N LEU A 4 8.35 2.13 11.63
CA LEU A 4 8.51 1.75 10.22
C LEU A 4 7.64 2.62 9.32
N LEU A 5 6.41 2.92 9.74
CA LEU A 5 5.53 3.83 9.02
C LEU A 5 6.12 5.24 8.97
N SER A 6 6.63 5.76 10.09
CA SER A 6 7.27 7.08 10.17
C SER A 6 8.40 7.19 9.16
N LEU A 7 9.34 6.23 9.17
CA LEU A 7 10.44 6.22 8.22
C LEU A 7 9.98 6.11 6.76
N SER A 8 8.93 5.33 6.50
CA SER A 8 8.34 5.19 5.17
C SER A 8 7.71 6.50 4.72
N PHE A 9 7.02 7.20 5.61
CA PHE A 9 6.34 8.46 5.31
C PHE A 9 7.32 9.61 5.10
N ASP A 10 8.42 9.66 5.86
CA ASP A 10 9.50 10.61 5.61
C ASP A 10 10.05 10.43 4.19
N ASN A 11 10.25 9.19 3.76
CA ASN A 11 10.70 8.87 2.41
C ASN A 11 9.65 9.22 1.34
N LEU A 12 8.36 8.91 1.56
CA LEU A 12 7.26 9.23 0.64
C LEU A 12 7.02 10.75 0.51
N SER A 13 7.27 11.51 1.58
CA SER A 13 7.16 12.98 1.58
C SER A 13 8.28 13.69 0.83
N SER A 14 9.34 12.95 0.45
CA SER A 14 10.47 13.52 -0.28
C SER A 14 10.12 13.89 -1.73
N TYR A 15 10.87 14.84 -2.29
CA TYR A 15 10.88 15.10 -3.73
C TYR A 15 11.88 14.22 -4.49
N ASP A 16 12.79 13.55 -3.79
CA ASP A 16 13.79 12.68 -4.41
C ASP A 16 13.18 11.32 -4.81
N ALA A 17 13.30 10.97 -6.10
CA ALA A 17 12.72 9.76 -6.67
C ALA A 17 13.26 8.46 -6.00
N SER A 18 14.52 8.46 -5.57
CA SER A 18 15.12 7.29 -4.90
C SER A 18 14.55 7.09 -3.49
N LYS A 19 14.30 8.20 -2.76
CA LYS A 19 13.63 8.18 -1.47
C LYS A 19 12.17 7.76 -1.61
N ILE A 20 11.43 8.31 -2.57
CA ILE A 20 10.03 7.89 -2.82
C ILE A 20 9.97 6.37 -3.08
N ARG A 21 10.82 5.86 -3.98
CA ARG A 21 10.92 4.43 -4.28
C ARG A 21 11.23 3.60 -3.03
N LYS A 22 12.14 4.08 -2.19
CA LYS A 22 12.47 3.43 -0.91
C LYS A 22 11.26 3.40 0.03
N GLY A 23 10.53 4.51 0.16
CA GLY A 23 9.31 4.60 0.96
C GLY A 23 8.24 3.62 0.50
N MET A 24 7.97 3.55 -0.81
CA MET A 24 7.03 2.60 -1.40
C MET A 24 7.43 1.15 -1.10
N ARG A 25 8.71 0.79 -1.26
CA ARG A 25 9.23 -0.56 -0.93
C ARG A 25 9.11 -0.89 0.56
N GLN A 26 9.26 0.09 1.44
CA GLN A 26 9.09 -0.12 2.89
C GLN A 26 7.62 -0.39 3.22
N VAL A 27 6.69 0.34 2.62
CA VAL A 27 5.24 0.08 2.73
C VAL A 27 4.91 -1.31 2.19
N GLU A 28 5.35 -1.62 0.97
CA GLU A 28 5.16 -2.94 0.34
C GLU A 28 5.67 -4.08 1.22
N GLY A 29 6.90 -3.95 1.75
CA GLY A 29 7.49 -4.95 2.64
C GLY A 29 6.71 -5.13 3.94
N LEU A 30 6.20 -4.04 4.53
CA LEU A 30 5.32 -4.11 5.70
C LEU A 30 4.02 -4.84 5.38
N LEU A 31 3.36 -4.49 4.28
CA LEU A 31 2.11 -5.14 3.84
C LEU A 31 2.34 -6.63 3.56
N ALA A 32 3.43 -6.98 2.87
CA ALA A 32 3.81 -8.36 2.61
C ALA A 32 4.02 -9.15 3.90
N GLN A 33 4.70 -8.55 4.90
CA GLN A 33 4.91 -9.20 6.20
C GLN A 33 3.59 -9.46 6.92
N ILE A 34 2.67 -8.49 6.92
CA ILE A 34 1.36 -8.61 7.58
C ILE A 34 0.46 -9.64 6.85
N CYS A 35 0.51 -9.67 5.53
CA CYS A 35 -0.38 -10.51 4.72
C CYS A 35 0.11 -11.95 4.58
N LEU A 36 1.43 -12.18 4.51
CA LEU A 36 1.99 -13.47 4.09
C LEU A 36 2.73 -14.21 5.21
N SER A 37 3.21 -13.52 6.24
CA SER A 37 4.00 -14.14 7.31
C SER A 37 3.09 -14.83 8.33
N LYS A 38 3.34 -16.11 8.61
CA LYS A 38 2.75 -16.76 9.79
C LYS A 38 3.57 -16.39 11.02
N HIS A 39 2.91 -15.83 12.03
CA HIS A 39 3.52 -15.61 13.33
C HIS A 39 3.90 -16.98 13.94
N LYS A 40 5.17 -17.39 13.82
CA LYS A 40 5.65 -18.58 14.50
C LYS A 40 5.65 -18.28 16.01
N PRO A 41 4.86 -18.96 16.85
CA PRO A 41 5.04 -18.84 18.29
C PRO A 41 6.48 -19.26 18.58
N ASN A 42 7.19 -18.41 19.30
CA ASN A 42 8.60 -18.57 19.62
C ASN A 42 8.77 -19.78 20.55
N LYS A 43 8.73 -21.00 20.02
CA LYS A 43 9.08 -22.21 20.75
C LYS A 43 10.60 -22.25 20.90
N ARG A 44 11.10 -21.46 21.86
CA ARG A 44 12.39 -21.69 22.52
C ARG A 44 12.29 -23.02 23.27
N HIS A 45 12.35 -24.14 22.56
CA HIS A 45 12.78 -25.46 23.03
C HIS A 45 12.53 -26.47 21.91
N SER A 46 13.56 -26.71 21.11
CA SER A 46 13.91 -28.07 20.67
C SER A 46 15.31 -28.02 20.08
N LEU A 47 16.30 -28.20 20.95
CA LEU A 47 17.60 -28.67 20.53
C LEU A 47 17.41 -30.06 19.90
N LEU A 48 18.15 -30.35 18.83
CA LEU A 48 18.39 -31.68 18.22
C LEU A 48 17.33 -32.19 17.23
N VAL A 49 17.37 -31.74 15.96
CA VAL A 49 17.36 -32.60 14.74
C VAL A 49 17.88 -31.75 13.55
N PRO A 50 18.96 -32.14 12.84
CA PRO A 50 19.27 -31.57 11.54
C PRO A 50 18.33 -32.20 10.50
N ALA A 51 17.25 -31.50 10.16
CA ALA A 51 16.41 -31.89 9.02
C ALA A 51 16.87 -31.10 7.79
N ASP A 52 17.51 -31.78 6.85
CA ASP A 52 17.73 -31.29 5.49
C ASP A 52 16.36 -30.89 4.90
N ASN A 53 16.24 -29.60 4.56
CA ASN A 53 15.06 -28.95 3.97
C ASN A 53 13.80 -28.95 4.86
N PRO A 54 13.58 -27.93 5.71
CA PRO A 54 12.29 -27.74 6.35
C PRO A 54 11.20 -27.58 5.27
N PRO A 55 10.04 -28.24 5.40
CA PRO A 55 8.93 -28.05 4.47
C PRO A 55 8.55 -26.56 4.43
N PRO A 56 8.15 -26.03 3.26
CA PRO A 56 7.75 -24.64 3.15
C PRO A 56 6.66 -24.37 4.18
N SER A 57 6.94 -23.45 5.10
CA SER A 57 5.97 -23.07 6.13
C SER A 57 4.66 -22.69 5.45
N PRO A 58 3.51 -23.21 5.90
CA PRO A 58 2.26 -23.01 5.21
C PRO A 58 1.98 -21.51 5.11
N ARG A 59 1.59 -21.01 3.94
CA ARG A 59 1.26 -19.58 3.74
C ARG A 59 0.01 -19.23 4.54
N LYS A 60 -0.04 -18.00 5.04
CA LYS A 60 -1.21 -17.46 5.76
C LYS A 60 -2.38 -17.35 4.78
N GLU A 61 -3.57 -17.80 5.18
CA GLU A 61 -4.77 -17.61 4.37
C GLU A 61 -5.38 -16.24 4.64
N LEU A 62 -6.14 -15.70 3.69
CA LEU A 62 -6.76 -14.38 3.84
C LEU A 62 -7.72 -14.33 5.04
N SER A 63 -8.42 -15.44 5.31
CA SER A 63 -9.31 -15.62 6.45
C SER A 63 -8.59 -15.57 7.80
N ASP A 64 -7.27 -15.78 7.84
CA ASP A 64 -6.48 -15.72 9.07
C ASP A 64 -6.07 -14.28 9.43
N LEU A 65 -6.19 -13.32 8.50
CA LEU A 65 -5.79 -11.93 8.73
C LEU A 65 -6.47 -11.28 9.94
N PRO A 66 -7.81 -11.38 10.11
CA PRO A 66 -8.51 -10.68 11.19
C PRO A 66 -8.07 -11.14 12.58
N GLU A 67 -7.51 -12.34 12.73
CA GLU A 67 -7.01 -12.86 14.01
C GLU A 67 -5.52 -12.56 14.25
N ASP A 68 -4.79 -12.07 13.25
CA ASP A 68 -3.38 -11.74 13.41
C ASP A 68 -3.20 -10.44 14.21
N PRO A 69 -2.47 -10.47 15.35
CA PRO A 69 -2.22 -9.28 16.16
C PRO A 69 -1.55 -8.15 15.39
N ALA A 70 -0.62 -8.45 14.48
CA ALA A 70 0.07 -7.45 13.67
C ALA A 70 -0.88 -6.81 12.65
N PHE A 71 -1.80 -7.59 12.06
CA PHE A 71 -2.83 -7.04 11.18
C PHE A 71 -3.80 -6.15 11.96
N ARG A 72 -4.23 -6.55 13.15
CA ARG A 72 -5.10 -5.73 14.01
C ARG A 72 -4.44 -4.41 14.42
N GLU A 73 -3.18 -4.43 14.82
CA GLU A 73 -2.41 -3.21 15.12
C GLU A 73 -2.32 -2.31 13.88
N PHE A 74 -1.97 -2.88 12.72
CA PHE A 74 -1.92 -2.14 11.47
C PHE A 74 -3.25 -1.50 11.12
N PHE A 75 -4.32 -2.29 11.13
CA PHE A 75 -5.68 -1.85 10.79
C PHE A 75 -6.11 -0.69 11.70
N LYS A 76 -5.90 -0.81 13.02
CA LYS A 76 -6.19 0.26 13.98
C LYS A 76 -5.40 1.54 13.69
N LEU A 77 -4.14 1.43 13.26
CA LEU A 77 -3.35 2.60 12.86
C LEU A 77 -3.93 3.26 11.60
N GLN A 78 -4.55 2.50 10.69
CA GLN A 78 -5.14 3.05 9.47
C GLN A 78 -6.41 3.87 9.71
N ASP A 79 -7.12 3.64 10.82
CA ASP A 79 -8.28 4.44 11.23
C ASP A 79 -7.88 5.89 11.59
N GLY A 80 -6.63 6.12 11.99
CA GLY A 80 -6.12 7.44 12.36
C GLY A 80 -5.47 8.17 11.18
N PHE A 81 -5.67 9.50 11.09
CA PHE A 81 -5.07 10.32 10.03
C PHE A 81 -3.53 10.30 10.03
N GLU A 82 -2.91 10.20 11.20
CA GLU A 82 -1.44 10.25 11.35
C GLU A 82 -0.75 9.09 10.62
N TRP A 83 -1.32 7.89 10.76
CA TRP A 83 -0.75 6.61 10.33
C TRP A 83 -1.43 5.97 9.12
N ASN A 84 -2.43 6.64 8.54
CA ASN A 84 -3.14 6.17 7.35
C ASN A 84 -2.24 6.18 6.11
N VAL A 85 -1.84 4.99 5.66
CA VAL A 85 -0.97 4.76 4.51
C VAL A 85 -1.63 5.22 3.22
N ALA A 86 -2.94 5.01 3.03
CA ALA A 86 -3.66 5.44 1.83
C ALA A 86 -3.57 6.97 1.66
N LEU A 87 -3.78 7.73 2.73
CA LEU A 87 -3.64 9.19 2.72
C LEU A 87 -2.22 9.61 2.34
N ARG A 88 -1.19 8.93 2.87
CA ARG A 88 0.22 9.24 2.55
C ARG A 88 0.56 8.93 1.10
N LEU A 89 0.02 7.84 0.55
CA LEU A 89 0.20 7.46 -0.85
C LEU A 89 -0.52 8.43 -1.80
N VAL A 90 -1.77 8.82 -1.52
CA VAL A 90 -2.49 9.80 -2.34
C VAL A 90 -1.78 11.16 -2.34
N ASN A 91 -1.28 11.60 -1.18
CA ASN A 91 -0.44 12.81 -1.12
C ASN A 91 0.90 12.63 -1.87
N CYS A 92 1.43 11.42 -1.96
CA CYS A 92 2.60 11.13 -2.79
C CYS A 92 2.27 11.18 -4.27
N LEU A 93 1.10 10.69 -4.66
CA LEU A 93 0.62 10.71 -6.04
C LEU A 93 0.49 12.14 -6.56
N ASP A 94 -0.10 13.04 -5.77
CA ASP A 94 -0.17 14.49 -6.07
C ASP A 94 1.21 15.08 -6.44
N ARG A 95 2.24 14.79 -5.64
CA ARG A 95 3.62 15.22 -5.93
C ARG A 95 4.21 14.58 -7.20
N LEU A 96 3.78 13.38 -7.58
CA LEU A 96 4.24 12.72 -8.79
C LEU A 96 3.54 13.27 -10.04
N LEU A 97 2.28 13.71 -9.93
CA LEU A 97 1.54 14.40 -11.00
C LEU A 97 2.18 15.74 -11.36
N GLY A 98 2.71 16.47 -10.37
CA GLY A 98 3.40 17.74 -10.60
C GLY A 98 4.79 17.64 -11.24
N LYS A 99 5.28 16.43 -11.57
CA LYS A 99 6.62 16.20 -12.13
C LYS A 99 6.57 15.93 -13.64
N SER A 100 7.72 16.06 -14.29
CA SER A 100 7.88 15.71 -15.70
C SER A 100 7.54 14.23 -15.94
N ASN A 101 6.79 13.96 -17.01
CA ASN A 101 6.57 12.59 -17.52
C ASN A 101 7.86 12.07 -18.18
N ASP A 102 8.76 11.57 -17.34
CA ASP A 102 9.82 10.67 -17.74
C ASP A 102 9.46 9.23 -17.35
N GLY A 103 10.09 8.25 -18.01
CA GLY A 103 9.79 6.84 -17.74
C GLY A 103 10.09 6.39 -16.30
N GLN A 104 10.88 7.14 -15.52
CA GLN A 104 11.11 6.81 -14.11
C GLN A 104 9.96 7.27 -13.23
N ASN A 105 9.39 8.45 -13.51
CA ASN A 105 8.20 8.97 -12.84
C ASN A 105 6.99 8.06 -13.11
N ASP A 106 6.82 7.60 -14.36
CA ASP A 106 5.76 6.66 -14.73
C ASP A 106 5.80 5.38 -13.87
N LEU A 107 7.00 4.81 -13.66
CA LEU A 107 7.19 3.64 -12.82
C LEU A 107 6.84 3.91 -11.34
N LEU A 108 7.07 5.14 -10.85
CA LEU A 108 6.67 5.52 -9.49
C LEU A 108 5.15 5.69 -9.38
N ILE A 109 4.49 6.26 -10.39
CA ILE A 109 3.04 6.38 -10.44
C ILE A 109 2.39 4.99 -10.41
N LEU A 110 2.88 4.08 -11.26
CA LEU A 110 2.38 2.70 -11.30
C LEU A 110 2.54 1.99 -9.95
N ALA A 111 3.71 2.10 -9.32
CA ALA A 111 3.94 1.53 -7.99
C ALA A 111 3.06 2.18 -6.90
N CYS A 112 2.80 3.48 -7.02
CA CYS A 112 1.91 4.19 -6.10
C CYS A 112 0.47 3.68 -6.22
N LEU A 113 -0.05 3.54 -7.45
CA LEU A 113 -1.39 3.06 -7.73
C LEU A 113 -1.59 1.62 -7.23
N ASP A 114 -0.61 0.74 -7.44
CA ASP A 114 -0.65 -0.64 -6.95
C ASP A 114 -0.73 -0.71 -5.42
N LEU A 115 0.08 0.10 -4.73
CA LEU A 115 0.02 0.21 -3.27
C LEU A 115 -1.30 0.82 -2.77
N ILE A 116 -1.86 1.81 -3.48
CA ILE A 116 -3.17 2.38 -3.17
C ILE A 116 -4.25 1.29 -3.29
N GLN A 117 -4.23 0.47 -4.34
CA GLN A 117 -5.16 -0.66 -4.48
C GLN A 117 -5.03 -1.62 -3.30
N GLY A 118 -3.79 -2.06 -2.99
CA GLY A 118 -3.54 -2.98 -1.89
C GLY A 118 -4.05 -2.47 -0.54
N ILE A 119 -3.77 -1.21 -0.19
CA ILE A 119 -4.20 -0.65 1.10
C ILE A 119 -5.73 -0.47 1.18
N LEU A 120 -6.41 -0.13 0.08
CA LEU A 120 -7.87 0.02 0.05
C LEU A 120 -8.61 -1.32 0.10
N LEU A 121 -7.95 -2.41 -0.29
CA LEU A 121 -8.45 -3.76 -0.10
C LEU A 121 -8.28 -4.22 1.36
N LEU A 122 -7.15 -3.89 1.99
CA LEU A 122 -6.89 -4.25 3.39
C LEU A 122 -7.66 -3.38 4.40
N HIS A 123 -7.89 -2.10 4.07
CA HIS A 123 -8.59 -1.15 4.92
C HIS A 123 -9.69 -0.42 4.13
N PRO A 124 -10.89 -1.04 3.99
CA PRO A 124 -11.99 -0.48 3.19
C PRO A 124 -12.42 0.93 3.60
N SER A 125 -12.34 1.27 4.89
CA SER A 125 -12.71 2.60 5.40
C SER A 125 -11.86 3.73 4.77
N SER A 126 -10.64 3.45 4.32
CA SER A 126 -9.80 4.43 3.61
C SER A 126 -10.36 4.85 2.25
N ARG A 127 -11.32 4.11 1.66
CA ARG A 127 -11.99 4.52 0.41
C ARG A 127 -12.74 5.84 0.57
N SER A 128 -13.19 6.16 1.79
CA SER A 128 -13.85 7.44 2.11
C SER A 128 -12.99 8.66 1.81
N LEU A 129 -11.65 8.53 1.73
CA LEU A 129 -10.77 9.62 1.29
C LEU A 129 -11.22 10.18 -0.06
N PHE A 130 -11.63 9.32 -0.99
CA PHE A 130 -11.98 9.70 -2.35
C PHE A 130 -13.38 10.29 -2.50
N SER A 131 -14.16 10.39 -1.41
CA SER A 131 -15.35 11.26 -1.37
C SER A 131 -14.97 12.75 -1.47
N ARG A 132 -13.69 13.07 -1.21
CA ARG A 132 -13.14 14.42 -1.40
C ARG A 132 -12.73 14.56 -2.85
N GLU A 133 -13.36 15.51 -3.52
CA GLU A 133 -13.10 15.86 -4.93
C GLU A 133 -11.59 15.97 -5.24
N LEU A 134 -10.82 16.62 -4.36
CA LEU A 134 -9.37 16.76 -4.49
C LEU A 134 -8.67 15.40 -4.76
N TYR A 135 -8.96 14.38 -3.95
CA TYR A 135 -8.28 13.08 -4.06
C TYR A 135 -8.81 12.23 -5.20
N MET A 136 -10.09 12.40 -5.56
CA MET A 136 -10.65 11.76 -6.75
C MET A 136 -10.04 12.36 -8.03
N ASN A 137 -9.91 13.68 -8.10
CA ASN A 137 -9.33 14.36 -9.26
C ASN A 137 -7.88 13.92 -9.52
N HIS A 138 -7.07 13.66 -8.48
CA HIS A 138 -5.74 13.08 -8.70
C HIS A 138 -5.75 11.76 -9.48
N LEU A 139 -6.80 10.93 -9.34
CA LEU A 139 -6.96 9.73 -10.16
C LEU A 139 -7.52 10.07 -11.54
N LEU A 140 -8.51 10.96 -11.64
CA LEU A 140 -9.10 11.31 -12.92
C LEU A 140 -8.10 11.99 -13.87
N ASP A 141 -7.20 12.82 -13.35
CA ASP A 141 -6.14 13.48 -14.10
C ASP A 141 -5.18 12.47 -14.78
N LEU A 142 -4.98 11.29 -14.16
CA LEU A 142 -4.16 10.22 -14.74
C LEU A 142 -4.82 9.53 -15.95
N LEU A 143 -6.12 9.74 -16.16
CA LEU A 143 -6.84 9.22 -17.33
C LEU A 143 -6.67 10.10 -18.57
N GLU A 144 -6.07 11.27 -18.45
CA GLU A 144 -5.84 12.15 -19.59
C GLU A 144 -4.97 11.47 -20.67
N PRO A 145 -5.19 11.78 -21.97
CA PRO A 145 -4.46 11.18 -23.09
C PRO A 145 -2.94 11.43 -23.07
N ILE A 146 -2.47 12.39 -22.27
CA ILE A 146 -1.04 12.68 -22.10
C ILE A 146 -0.30 11.57 -21.36
N ASN A 147 -1.01 10.78 -20.55
CA ASN A 147 -0.44 9.69 -19.78
C ASN A 147 -0.38 8.40 -20.60
N CYS A 148 0.64 7.59 -20.35
CA CYS A 148 0.82 6.35 -21.10
C CYS A 148 -0.31 5.34 -20.80
N PRO A 149 -0.63 4.42 -21.74
CA PRO A 149 -1.73 3.47 -21.56
C PRO A 149 -1.63 2.59 -20.30
N ALA A 150 -0.41 2.32 -19.83
CA ALA A 150 -0.17 1.57 -18.61
C ALA A 150 -0.69 2.32 -17.36
N ILE A 151 -0.43 3.63 -17.27
CA ILE A 151 -0.92 4.49 -16.17
C ILE A 151 -2.45 4.57 -16.22
N GLN A 152 -3.03 4.78 -17.40
CA GLN A 152 -4.49 4.85 -17.55
C GLN A 152 -5.15 3.52 -17.12
N SER A 153 -4.61 2.39 -17.57
CA SER A 153 -5.11 1.06 -17.17
C SER A 153 -4.99 0.82 -15.67
N ALA A 154 -3.84 1.14 -15.06
CA ALA A 154 -3.64 1.00 -13.63
C ALA A 154 -4.60 1.91 -12.84
N THR A 155 -4.86 3.11 -13.36
CA THR A 155 -5.78 4.06 -12.73
C THR A 155 -7.22 3.59 -12.78
N LEU A 156 -7.66 3.02 -13.90
CA LEU A 156 -9.00 2.41 -14.00
C LEU A 156 -9.18 1.28 -12.98
N LEU A 157 -8.16 0.43 -12.79
CA LEU A 157 -8.20 -0.61 -11.76
C LEU A 157 -8.25 -0.02 -10.35
N THR A 158 -7.47 1.03 -10.09
CA THR A 158 -7.53 1.77 -8.81
C THR A 158 -8.92 2.37 -8.57
N LEU A 159 -9.53 2.98 -9.58
CA LEU A 159 -10.88 3.54 -9.49
C LEU A 159 -11.92 2.47 -9.18
N VAL A 160 -11.83 1.28 -9.79
CA VAL A 160 -12.70 0.16 -9.43
C VAL A 160 -12.59 -0.13 -7.94
N VAL A 161 -11.38 -0.28 -7.40
CA VAL A 161 -11.16 -0.55 -5.96
C VAL A 161 -11.66 0.59 -5.06
N VAL A 162 -11.47 1.85 -5.48
CA VAL A 162 -11.95 3.04 -4.77
C VAL A 162 -13.47 3.08 -4.68
N LEU A 163 -14.17 2.63 -5.72
CA LEU A 163 -15.63 2.67 -5.82
C LEU A 163 -16.31 1.40 -5.28
N LEU A 164 -15.56 0.33 -4.99
CA LEU A 164 -16.11 -0.89 -4.37
C LEU A 164 -16.87 -0.54 -3.09
N ASP A 165 -18.14 -0.95 -3.05
CA ASP A 165 -19.09 -0.72 -1.96
C ASP A 165 -19.29 0.76 -1.57
N THR A 166 -18.76 1.69 -2.36
CA THR A 166 -18.78 3.14 -2.12
C THR A 166 -18.99 3.92 -3.43
N PRO A 167 -20.09 3.66 -4.17
CA PRO A 167 -20.33 4.29 -5.47
C PRO A 167 -20.54 5.81 -5.38
N ALA A 168 -20.90 6.34 -4.20
CA ALA A 168 -21.09 7.77 -3.98
C ALA A 168 -19.79 8.60 -4.00
N ASN A 169 -18.62 7.97 -4.15
CA ASN A 169 -17.35 8.68 -4.31
C ASN A 169 -17.19 9.29 -5.73
N THR A 170 -18.09 9.02 -6.67
CA THR A 170 -18.16 9.67 -8.00
C THR A 170 -18.95 10.97 -7.97
#